data_AF-A0A3D4M7T0-F1
#
_entry.id   AF-A0A3D4M7T0-F1
#
_cell.length_a   1.000
_cell.length_b   1.000
_cell.length_c   1.000
_cell.angle_alpha   90.00
_cell.angle_beta   90.00
_cell.angle_gamma   90.00
#
_symmetry.space_group_name_H-M   'P 1'
#
loop_
_entity.id
_entity.type
_entity.pdbx_description
1 polymer ?
#
loop_
_entity_poly.entity_id
_entity_poly.type
_entity_poly.pdbx_seq_one_letter_code
_entity_poly.pdbx_strand_id
1 'polypeptide(L)'
;MVTRQLTTKPAFLLFCLLLISAISRVPLLFPDRMVLDGDEALMGLMSIHQLELGETPWFFWGQRYGFSLIEVSFISFFHQILGYSDLAVKTGMLSLWLVALSGLFLFLKEKLSARWAFALVLLFALHPVWFYWSIKARGGYLTALACSGWLFFLAAKPSIPLWIRGLGIGIFMALIYHAMKLWFPSSILFVAALLYQQNKKLPLVFFALTSFVASFSLMYFLSLDYPDYWNPRVIDISLWQSNLGLALSRVQDFFEGNYFLGDIHPVKNWTLISWQLIKGLFMCSMILAVLQWKERTDKVAQFLFLGAALAPLGVLIITNEFFSPRYLLPAPFFLFFWCALQWNRLRYTGLLRTIGIAASFIFLAGSWQLTQTDYFQKRVQERIDKIALSKKLLDDGYTHVLCNTPETHWQLMYYSKGQLVCSGIYPHDRFQAFPNAVREAYNSGKPVPVLSGDPRAWQGLDKFMEPYGSQYLIRKPTPGQLDSMDFEMRILY
;
A
#
# COMPACT_ATOMS: atom_id res chain seq x y z
N MET A 1 47.32 -14.01 16.09
CA MET A 1 45.99 -13.97 16.73
C MET A 1 44.92 -14.24 15.69
N VAL A 2 44.35 -15.44 15.68
CA VAL A 2 43.16 -15.76 14.89
C VAL A 2 41.98 -15.12 15.62
N THR A 3 41.54 -13.94 15.19
CA THR A 3 40.29 -13.35 15.66
C THR A 3 39.17 -14.27 15.23
N ARG A 4 38.66 -15.10 16.17
CA ARG A 4 37.41 -15.85 16.05
C ARG A 4 36.33 -14.82 15.70
N GLN A 5 36.04 -14.64 14.42
CA GLN A 5 34.93 -13.81 14.00
C GLN A 5 33.67 -14.47 14.56
N LEU A 6 33.04 -13.81 15.54
CA LEU A 6 31.72 -14.19 16.03
C LEU A 6 30.79 -14.21 14.82
N THR A 7 30.53 -15.40 14.27
CA THR A 7 29.61 -15.60 13.16
C THR A 7 28.20 -15.42 13.73
N THR A 8 27.71 -14.18 13.70
CA THR A 8 26.33 -13.86 14.06
C THR A 8 25.40 -14.73 13.21
N LYS A 9 24.63 -15.59 13.86
CA LYS A 9 23.71 -16.53 13.18
C LYS A 9 22.70 -15.71 12.36
N PRO A 10 22.52 -15.97 11.06
CA PRO A 10 21.60 -15.19 10.23
C PRO A 10 20.15 -15.16 10.74
N ALA A 11 19.70 -16.22 11.40
CA ALA A 11 18.38 -16.27 12.04
C ALA A 11 18.22 -15.22 13.14
N PHE A 12 19.27 -14.98 13.94
CA PHE A 12 19.26 -13.94 14.96
C PHE A 12 19.16 -12.54 14.34
N LEU A 13 19.89 -12.28 13.26
CA LEU A 13 19.80 -11.00 12.55
C LEU A 13 18.42 -10.78 11.94
N LEU A 14 17.82 -11.81 11.34
CA LEU A 14 16.44 -11.74 10.84
C LEU A 14 15.47 -11.43 11.99
N PHE A 15 15.57 -12.14 13.11
CA PHE A 15 14.74 -11.88 14.29
C PHE A 15 14.86 -10.43 14.77
N CYS A 16 16.10 -9.92 14.93
CA CYS A 16 16.33 -8.52 15.30
C CYS A 16 15.73 -7.55 14.29
N LEU A 17 15.83 -7.84 12.99
CA LEU A 17 15.27 -6.99 11.94
C LEU A 17 13.74 -6.88 12.06
N LEU A 18 13.08 -8.03 12.21
CA LEU A 18 11.63 -8.08 12.36
C LEU A 18 11.18 -7.39 13.65
N LEU A 19 11.90 -7.61 14.76
CA LEU A 19 11.62 -6.98 16.04
C LEU A 19 11.78 -5.45 15.99
N ILE A 20 12.89 -4.95 15.45
CA ILE A 20 13.12 -3.50 15.30
C ILE A 20 12.07 -2.89 14.38
N SER A 21 11.74 -3.56 13.26
CA SER A 21 10.69 -3.10 12.36
C SER A 21 9.34 -3.02 13.08
N ALA A 22 8.93 -4.05 13.84
CA ALA A 22 7.68 -4.03 14.59
C ALA A 22 7.67 -2.91 15.65
N ILE A 23 8.71 -2.84 16.48
CA ILE A 23 8.83 -1.82 17.54
C ILE A 23 8.78 -0.41 16.96
N SER A 24 9.45 -0.17 15.84
CA SER A 24 9.47 1.16 15.21
C SER A 24 8.07 1.64 14.80
N ARG A 25 7.10 0.73 14.59
CA ARG A 25 5.71 1.05 14.20
C ARG A 25 4.76 1.23 15.38
N VAL A 26 5.15 0.82 16.59
CA VAL A 26 4.33 1.01 17.80
C VAL A 26 3.78 2.43 17.94
N PRO A 27 4.53 3.51 17.62
CA PRO A 27 4.00 4.88 17.72
C PRO A 27 2.84 5.18 16.77
N LEU A 28 2.72 4.45 15.65
CA LEU A 28 1.57 4.53 14.73
C LEU A 28 0.38 3.67 15.18
N LEU A 29 0.60 2.78 16.15
CA LEU A 29 -0.40 1.93 16.76
C LEU A 29 -0.92 2.50 18.09
N PHE A 30 -0.68 3.78 18.39
CA PHE A 30 -1.33 4.43 19.51
C PHE A 30 -2.75 4.89 19.12
N PRO A 31 -3.72 4.87 20.06
CA PRO A 31 -5.12 5.23 19.77
C PRO A 31 -5.30 6.61 19.13
N ASP A 32 -4.41 7.56 19.44
CA ASP A 32 -4.36 8.92 18.88
C ASP A 32 -3.78 8.98 17.46
N ARG A 33 -3.40 7.86 16.84
CA ARG A 33 -2.84 7.84 15.47
C ARG A 33 -3.37 6.69 14.63
N MET A 34 -4.13 5.80 15.26
CA MET A 34 -4.69 4.60 14.69
C MET A 34 -6.10 4.86 14.13
N VAL A 35 -6.16 5.71 13.12
CA VAL A 35 -7.42 6.02 12.42
C VAL A 35 -7.38 5.34 11.07
N LEU A 36 -8.38 4.50 10.81
CA LEU A 36 -8.58 3.93 9.48
C LEU A 36 -9.10 5.03 8.56
N ASP A 37 -8.51 5.15 7.38
CA ASP A 37 -9.13 5.90 6.28
C ASP A 37 -10.21 5.06 5.58
N GLY A 38 -10.88 5.65 4.57
CA GLY A 38 -11.96 4.97 3.86
C GLY A 38 -11.56 3.62 3.24
N ASP A 39 -10.40 3.55 2.58
CA ASP A 39 -9.92 2.30 1.98
C ASP A 39 -9.53 1.26 3.05
N GLU A 40 -8.95 1.71 4.18
CA GLU A 40 -8.62 0.81 5.29
C GLU A 40 -9.87 0.26 5.99
N ALA A 41 -10.88 1.11 6.19
CA ALA A 41 -12.16 0.70 6.74
C ALA A 41 -12.90 -0.27 5.80
N LEU A 42 -12.83 -0.03 4.49
CA LEU A 42 -13.33 -0.95 3.48
C LEU A 42 -12.61 -2.32 3.57
N MET A 43 -11.28 -2.37 3.66
CA MET A 43 -10.54 -3.63 3.86
C MET A 43 -10.93 -4.34 5.17
N GLY A 44 -11.14 -3.57 6.25
CA GLY A 44 -11.65 -4.09 7.52
C GLY A 44 -13.09 -4.61 7.41
N LEU A 45 -13.94 -4.00 6.58
CA LEU A 45 -15.29 -4.49 6.34
C LEU A 45 -15.27 -5.77 5.50
N MET A 46 -14.39 -5.85 4.50
CA MET A 46 -14.18 -7.05 3.69
C MET A 46 -13.71 -8.24 4.54
N SER A 47 -12.89 -8.02 5.58
CA SER A 47 -12.51 -9.09 6.50
C SER A 47 -13.64 -9.52 7.44
N ILE A 48 -14.52 -8.59 7.85
CA ILE A 48 -15.76 -8.95 8.56
C ILE A 48 -16.63 -9.84 7.67
N HIS A 49 -16.82 -9.48 6.40
CA HIS A 49 -17.56 -10.32 5.45
C HIS A 49 -16.91 -11.70 5.24
N GLN A 50 -15.58 -11.76 5.18
CA GLN A 50 -14.87 -13.02 5.09
C GLN A 50 -15.13 -13.92 6.31
N LEU A 51 -15.16 -13.36 7.52
CA LEU A 51 -15.36 -14.10 8.75
C LEU A 51 -16.83 -14.48 9.00
N GLU A 52 -17.75 -13.54 8.81
CA GLU A 52 -19.16 -13.69 9.19
C GLU A 52 -20.02 -14.27 8.06
N LEU A 53 -19.70 -13.95 6.80
CA LEU A 53 -20.49 -14.36 5.63
C LEU A 53 -19.79 -15.43 4.78
N GLY A 54 -18.54 -15.78 5.09
CA GLY A 54 -17.75 -16.74 4.31
C GLY A 54 -17.37 -16.22 2.92
N GLU A 55 -17.47 -14.91 2.68
CA GLU A 55 -17.09 -14.33 1.39
C GLU A 55 -15.57 -14.48 1.15
N THR A 56 -15.18 -14.69 -0.10
CA THR A 56 -13.76 -14.74 -0.48
C THR A 56 -13.40 -13.49 -1.28
N PRO A 57 -12.89 -12.43 -0.64
CA PRO A 57 -12.54 -11.19 -1.32
C PRO A 57 -11.24 -11.37 -2.11
N TRP A 58 -11.33 -11.92 -3.33
CA TRP A 58 -10.19 -12.07 -4.23
C TRP A 58 -9.56 -10.72 -4.57
N PHE A 59 -10.39 -9.73 -4.89
CA PHE A 59 -9.98 -8.39 -5.28
C PHE A 59 -10.59 -7.33 -4.36
N PHE A 60 -9.95 -6.17 -4.32
CA PHE A 60 -10.47 -5.01 -3.61
C PHE A 60 -11.84 -4.63 -4.19
N TRP A 61 -12.86 -4.44 -3.35
CA TRP A 61 -14.20 -4.14 -3.86
C TRP A 61 -14.18 -2.92 -4.78
N GLY A 62 -14.90 -3.05 -5.90
CA GLY A 62 -14.95 -2.05 -6.96
C GLY A 62 -13.79 -2.08 -7.95
N GLN A 63 -12.91 -3.08 -7.88
CA GLN A 63 -11.74 -3.16 -8.74
C GLN A 63 -11.55 -4.57 -9.29
N ARG A 64 -11.16 -4.67 -10.56
CA ARG A 64 -10.68 -5.91 -11.20
C ARG A 64 -9.17 -6.14 -10.98
N TYR A 65 -8.59 -5.43 -10.04
CA TYR A 65 -7.20 -5.51 -9.62
C TYR A 65 -7.14 -5.23 -8.10
N GLY A 66 -5.94 -5.17 -7.53
CA GLY A 66 -5.79 -4.99 -6.10
C GLY A 66 -6.09 -6.29 -5.37
N PHE A 67 -5.41 -7.38 -5.76
CA PHE A 67 -5.53 -8.69 -5.12
C PHE A 67 -5.43 -8.59 -3.59
N SER A 68 -6.59 -8.64 -2.94
CA SER A 68 -6.80 -8.23 -1.56
C SER A 68 -6.93 -9.42 -0.63
N LEU A 69 -7.17 -10.63 -1.15
CA LEU A 69 -7.37 -11.84 -0.33
C LEU A 69 -6.25 -12.04 0.69
N ILE A 70 -5.00 -11.81 0.30
CA ILE A 70 -3.85 -11.94 1.21
C ILE A 70 -3.96 -10.89 2.34
N GLU A 71 -4.15 -9.62 2.00
CA GLU A 71 -4.30 -8.54 2.99
C GLU A 71 -5.50 -8.79 3.92
N VAL A 72 -6.67 -9.10 3.35
CA VAL A 72 -7.90 -9.39 4.10
C VAL A 72 -7.72 -10.60 5.01
N SER A 73 -7.08 -11.68 4.55
CA SER A 73 -6.87 -12.87 5.39
C SER A 73 -5.99 -12.58 6.61
N PHE A 74 -4.97 -11.73 6.46
CA PHE A 74 -4.18 -11.26 7.59
C PHE A 74 -5.02 -10.42 8.56
N ILE A 75 -5.87 -9.53 8.06
CA ILE A 75 -6.78 -8.73 8.91
C ILE A 75 -7.77 -9.66 9.64
N SER A 76 -8.40 -10.60 8.94
CA SER A 76 -9.35 -11.57 9.49
C SER A 76 -8.74 -12.38 10.63
N PHE A 77 -7.49 -12.84 10.49
CA PHE A 77 -6.79 -13.53 11.57
C PHE A 77 -6.67 -12.65 12.83
N PHE A 78 -6.32 -11.37 12.69
CA PHE A 78 -6.23 -10.47 13.84
C PHE A 78 -7.59 -10.01 14.36
N HIS A 79 -8.64 -9.95 13.54
CA HIS A 79 -10.01 -9.72 13.99
C HIS A 79 -10.48 -10.84 14.93
N GLN A 80 -10.12 -12.10 14.67
CA GLN A 80 -10.45 -13.21 15.59
C GLN A 80 -9.76 -13.08 16.96
N ILE A 81 -8.59 -12.44 17.03
CA ILE A 81 -7.80 -12.31 18.27
C ILE A 81 -8.11 -11.02 19.03
N LEU A 82 -8.24 -9.90 18.31
CA LEU A 82 -8.33 -8.55 18.86
C LEU A 82 -9.72 -7.92 18.70
N GLY A 83 -10.67 -8.66 18.10
CA GLY A 83 -11.99 -8.15 17.71
C GLY A 83 -11.94 -7.16 16.55
N TYR A 84 -13.11 -6.71 16.09
CA TYR A 84 -13.28 -5.69 15.05
C TYR A 84 -12.80 -4.33 15.55
N SER A 85 -11.51 -4.06 15.38
CA SER A 85 -10.81 -2.88 15.86
C SER A 85 -9.78 -2.38 14.85
N ASP A 86 -9.45 -1.09 14.91
CA ASP A 86 -8.43 -0.50 14.03
C ASP A 86 -7.07 -1.16 14.24
N LEU A 87 -6.79 -1.57 15.49
CA LEU A 87 -5.55 -2.24 15.85
C LEU A 87 -5.42 -3.55 15.08
N ALA A 88 -6.49 -4.34 15.01
CA ALA A 88 -6.49 -5.59 14.25
C ALA A 88 -6.14 -5.38 12.77
N VAL A 89 -6.73 -4.36 12.13
CA VAL A 89 -6.45 -4.02 10.72
C VAL A 89 -4.98 -3.65 10.54
N LYS A 90 -4.46 -2.73 11.37
CA LYS A 90 -3.06 -2.29 11.29
C LYS A 90 -2.08 -3.41 11.62
N THR A 91 -2.37 -4.25 12.60
CA THR A 91 -1.51 -5.39 12.98
C THR A 91 -1.50 -6.48 11.91
N GLY A 92 -2.63 -6.71 11.23
CA GLY A 92 -2.68 -7.56 10.04
C GLY A 92 -1.73 -7.08 8.95
N MET A 93 -1.79 -5.78 8.62
CA MET A 93 -0.90 -5.18 7.62
C MET A 93 0.57 -5.19 8.07
N LEU A 94 0.85 -4.88 9.34
CA LEU A 94 2.19 -4.94 9.90
C LEU A 94 2.78 -6.36 9.79
N SER A 95 1.97 -7.38 10.03
CA SER A 95 2.42 -8.78 9.93
C SER A 95 2.76 -9.17 8.50
N LEU A 96 1.93 -8.75 7.52
CA LEU A 96 2.23 -8.95 6.10
C LEU A 96 3.51 -8.19 5.68
N TRP A 97 3.71 -6.99 6.20
CA TRP A 97 4.95 -6.23 6.01
C TRP A 97 6.18 -6.98 6.56
N LEU A 98 6.09 -7.60 7.75
CA LEU A 98 7.18 -8.42 8.30
C LEU A 98 7.47 -9.66 7.42
N VAL A 99 6.44 -10.29 6.85
CA VAL A 99 6.60 -11.35 5.85
C VAL A 99 7.37 -10.84 4.64
N ALA A 100 7.07 -9.64 4.15
CA ALA A 100 7.82 -9.02 3.07
C ALA A 100 9.30 -8.83 3.43
N LEU A 101 9.59 -8.21 4.58
CA LEU A 101 10.97 -7.98 5.04
C LEU A 101 11.78 -9.28 5.18
N SER A 102 11.14 -10.37 5.58
CA SER A 102 11.79 -11.68 5.68
C SER A 102 12.26 -12.19 4.30
N GLY A 103 11.39 -12.12 3.28
CA GLY A 103 11.74 -12.47 1.90
C GLY A 103 12.89 -11.63 1.37
N LEU A 104 12.87 -10.32 1.65
CA LEU A 104 13.93 -9.39 1.24
C LEU A 104 15.27 -9.66 1.92
N PHE A 105 15.26 -9.94 3.23
CA PHE A 105 16.47 -10.28 3.96
C PHE A 105 17.08 -11.58 3.43
N LEU A 106 16.24 -12.61 3.20
CA LEU A 106 16.70 -13.88 2.65
C LEU A 106 17.27 -13.70 1.24
N PHE A 107 16.60 -12.93 0.38
CA PHE A 107 17.11 -12.59 -0.95
C PHE A 107 18.49 -11.93 -0.88
N LEU A 108 18.64 -10.85 -0.12
CA LEU A 108 19.90 -10.11 -0.04
C LEU A 108 21.01 -10.94 0.59
N LYS A 109 20.70 -11.82 1.54
CA LYS A 109 21.67 -12.74 2.14
C LYS A 109 22.25 -13.74 1.12
N GLU A 110 21.53 -14.08 0.04
CA GLU A 110 22.10 -14.92 -1.04
C GLU A 110 23.13 -14.17 -1.88
N LYS A 111 23.17 -12.84 -1.82
CA LYS A 111 24.06 -11.99 -2.62
C LYS A 111 25.12 -11.27 -1.79
N LEU A 112 24.84 -11.07 -0.49
CA LEU A 112 25.58 -10.23 0.44
C LEU A 112 25.87 -11.01 1.73
N SER A 113 26.74 -10.47 2.59
CA SER A 113 26.86 -10.99 3.96
C SER A 113 25.56 -10.76 4.74
N ALA A 114 25.24 -11.61 5.70
CA ALA A 114 24.01 -11.49 6.50
C ALA A 114 23.91 -10.13 7.25
N ARG A 115 25.05 -9.55 7.63
CA ARG A 115 25.10 -8.22 8.28
C ARG A 115 24.76 -7.10 7.30
N TRP A 116 25.20 -7.20 6.04
CA TRP A 116 24.84 -6.25 5.00
C TRP A 116 23.38 -6.37 4.60
N ALA A 117 22.88 -7.59 4.43
CA ALA A 117 21.45 -7.83 4.21
C ALA A 117 20.61 -7.21 5.35
N PHE A 118 20.98 -7.45 6.60
CA PHE A 118 20.33 -6.84 7.76
C PHE A 118 20.31 -5.30 7.67
N ALA A 119 21.47 -4.67 7.48
CA ALA A 119 21.58 -3.21 7.47
C ALA A 119 20.76 -2.57 6.34
N LEU A 120 20.78 -3.17 5.15
CA LEU A 120 20.07 -2.64 3.98
C LEU A 120 18.55 -2.83 4.09
N VAL A 121 18.09 -3.99 4.57
CA VAL A 121 16.66 -4.19 4.80
C VAL A 121 16.17 -3.35 5.97
N LEU A 122 16.99 -3.12 7.01
CA LEU A 122 16.65 -2.21 8.08
C LEU A 122 16.54 -0.77 7.57
N LEU A 123 17.47 -0.33 6.72
CA LEU A 123 17.42 1.00 6.09
C LEU A 123 16.14 1.17 5.25
N PHE A 124 15.80 0.17 4.43
CA PHE A 124 14.53 0.14 3.69
C PHE A 124 13.34 0.17 4.65
N ALA A 125 13.39 -0.61 5.73
CA ALA A 125 12.30 -0.69 6.67
C ALA A 125 12.10 0.62 7.44
N LEU A 126 13.15 1.40 7.69
CA LEU A 126 13.03 2.69 8.36
C LEU A 126 12.74 3.85 7.40
N HIS A 127 12.65 3.60 6.09
CA HIS A 127 12.36 4.63 5.10
C HIS A 127 11.02 5.33 5.39
N PRO A 128 10.95 6.68 5.44
CA PRO A 128 9.75 7.41 5.90
C PRO A 128 8.46 7.04 5.16
N VAL A 129 8.51 6.85 3.84
CA VAL A 129 7.34 6.42 3.06
C VAL A 129 6.84 5.06 3.52
N TRP A 130 7.75 4.08 3.65
CA TRP A 130 7.37 2.72 4.07
C TRP A 130 7.11 2.63 5.57
N PHE A 131 7.60 3.58 6.37
CA PHE A 131 7.23 3.71 7.77
C PHE A 131 5.72 3.81 7.92
N TYR A 132 5.11 4.76 7.20
CA TYR A 132 3.67 4.92 7.19
C TYR A 132 2.94 3.83 6.42
N TRP A 133 3.39 3.52 5.19
CA TRP A 133 2.69 2.59 4.30
C TRP A 133 2.78 1.11 4.74
N SER A 134 3.72 0.75 5.61
CA SER A 134 3.87 -0.62 6.13
C SER A 134 2.69 -1.14 6.96
N ILE A 135 1.78 -0.25 7.38
CA ILE A 135 0.60 -0.62 8.18
C ILE A 135 -0.72 -0.23 7.49
N LYS A 136 -0.66 0.21 6.22
CA LYS A 136 -1.82 0.68 5.47
C LYS A 136 -2.47 -0.44 4.67
N ALA A 137 -3.77 -0.65 4.87
CA ALA A 137 -4.58 -1.57 4.07
C ALA A 137 -5.18 -0.81 2.87
N ARG A 138 -4.66 -1.05 1.66
CA ARG A 138 -5.01 -0.26 0.45
C ARG A 138 -5.19 -1.10 -0.81
N GLY A 139 -5.44 -2.40 -0.66
CA GLY A 139 -5.79 -3.27 -1.78
C GLY A 139 -4.60 -3.59 -2.69
N GLY A 140 -3.61 -4.32 -2.17
CA GLY A 140 -2.60 -5.01 -2.98
C GLY A 140 -1.18 -4.45 -2.94
N TYR A 141 -0.95 -3.29 -2.31
CA TYR A 141 0.41 -2.72 -2.21
C TYR A 141 1.35 -3.58 -1.37
N LEU A 142 0.89 -4.03 -0.18
CA LEU A 142 1.71 -4.87 0.70
C LEU A 142 1.77 -6.30 0.17
N THR A 143 0.69 -6.78 -0.46
CA THR A 143 0.71 -8.05 -1.19
C THR A 143 1.79 -8.04 -2.28
N ALA A 144 1.84 -7.02 -3.13
CA ALA A 144 2.82 -6.91 -4.21
C ALA A 144 4.25 -6.87 -3.65
N LEU A 145 4.49 -6.06 -2.61
CA LEU A 145 5.77 -6.00 -1.93
C LEU A 145 6.21 -7.37 -1.36
N ALA A 146 5.33 -8.04 -0.62
CA ALA A 146 5.61 -9.34 -0.03
C ALA A 146 5.93 -10.38 -1.11
N CYS A 147 5.10 -10.44 -2.15
CA CYS A 147 5.31 -11.33 -3.29
C CYS A 147 6.63 -11.03 -4.00
N SER A 148 7.00 -9.76 -4.22
CA SER A 148 8.28 -9.39 -4.83
C SER A 148 9.48 -9.82 -4.00
N GLY A 149 9.44 -9.69 -2.68
CA GLY A 149 10.54 -10.15 -1.82
C GLY A 149 10.77 -11.65 -1.89
N TRP A 150 9.70 -12.43 -1.82
CA TRP A 150 9.77 -13.89 -1.94
C TRP A 150 10.10 -14.36 -3.36
N LEU A 151 9.58 -13.69 -4.38
CA LEU A 151 9.96 -13.89 -5.79
C LEU A 151 11.46 -13.76 -5.99
N PHE A 152 12.08 -12.70 -5.46
CA PHE A 152 13.52 -12.49 -5.64
C PHE A 152 14.35 -13.49 -4.85
N PHE A 153 13.92 -13.87 -3.64
CA PHE A 153 14.56 -14.93 -2.88
C PHE A 153 14.55 -16.25 -3.66
N LEU A 154 13.38 -16.67 -4.16
CA LEU A 154 13.26 -17.87 -4.98
C LEU A 154 14.14 -17.79 -6.23
N ALA A 155 14.08 -16.68 -6.97
CA ALA A 155 14.90 -16.48 -8.15
C ALA A 155 16.40 -16.57 -7.83
N ALA A 156 16.85 -16.08 -6.67
CA ALA A 156 18.25 -16.06 -6.27
C ALA A 156 18.77 -17.36 -5.63
N LYS A 157 17.91 -18.30 -5.22
CA LYS A 157 18.29 -19.50 -4.44
C LYS A 157 18.42 -20.76 -5.32
N PRO A 158 19.60 -21.10 -5.84
CA PRO A 158 19.77 -22.24 -6.75
C PRO A 158 19.63 -23.61 -6.08
N SER A 159 19.66 -23.69 -4.75
CA SER A 159 19.49 -24.94 -4.02
C SER A 159 18.02 -25.41 -3.98
N ILE A 160 17.06 -24.55 -4.35
CA ILE A 160 15.66 -24.94 -4.46
C ILE A 160 15.47 -25.73 -5.77
N PRO A 161 14.75 -26.87 -5.76
CA PRO A 161 14.46 -27.63 -6.96
C PRO A 161 13.91 -26.76 -8.08
N LEU A 162 14.38 -27.00 -9.30
CA LEU A 162 14.12 -26.15 -10.46
C LEU A 162 12.63 -25.93 -10.73
N TRP A 163 11.82 -26.98 -10.58
CA TRP A 163 10.38 -26.94 -10.81
C TRP A 163 9.66 -26.13 -9.73
N ILE A 164 9.98 -26.31 -8.44
CA ILE A 164 9.42 -25.51 -7.33
C ILE A 164 9.74 -24.04 -7.55
N ARG A 165 11.00 -23.75 -7.89
CA ARG A 165 11.45 -22.39 -8.16
C ARG A 165 10.71 -21.77 -9.35
N GLY A 166 10.54 -22.52 -10.44
CA GLY A 166 9.79 -22.07 -11.61
C GLY A 166 8.34 -21.78 -11.29
N LEU A 167 7.64 -22.73 -10.64
CA LEU A 167 6.25 -22.58 -10.21
C LEU A 167 6.07 -21.34 -9.31
N GLY A 168 6.93 -21.20 -8.30
CA GLY A 168 6.88 -20.06 -7.38
C GLY A 168 7.13 -18.73 -8.07
N ILE A 169 8.07 -18.66 -9.01
CA ILE A 169 8.31 -17.45 -9.81
C ILE A 169 7.06 -17.05 -10.60
N GLY A 170 6.43 -17.99 -11.31
CA GLY A 170 5.25 -17.67 -12.13
C GLY A 170 4.03 -17.28 -11.29
N ILE A 171 3.77 -17.99 -10.19
CA ILE A 171 2.69 -17.66 -9.24
C ILE A 171 2.89 -16.26 -8.67
N PHE A 172 4.08 -15.94 -8.11
CA PHE A 172 4.30 -14.61 -7.54
C PHE A 172 4.25 -13.50 -8.58
N MET A 173 4.71 -13.74 -9.81
CA MET A 173 4.58 -12.76 -10.90
C MET A 173 3.11 -12.47 -11.25
N ALA A 174 2.25 -13.49 -11.28
CA ALA A 174 0.81 -13.31 -11.50
C ALA A 174 0.16 -12.55 -10.34
N LEU A 175 0.50 -12.91 -9.10
CA LEU A 175 0.03 -12.21 -7.90
C LEU A 175 0.46 -10.74 -7.90
N ILE A 176 1.71 -10.43 -8.23
CA ILE A 176 2.20 -9.04 -8.32
C ILE A 176 1.42 -8.25 -9.37
N TYR A 177 1.16 -8.82 -10.54
CA TYR A 177 0.38 -8.15 -11.59
C TYR A 177 -1.02 -7.78 -11.11
N HIS A 178 -1.72 -8.74 -10.51
CA HIS A 178 -3.09 -8.57 -10.04
C HIS A 178 -3.18 -7.75 -8.75
N ALA A 179 -2.16 -7.77 -7.90
CA ALA A 179 -2.05 -6.93 -6.72
C ALA A 179 -1.76 -5.47 -7.08
N MET A 180 -0.75 -5.21 -7.92
CA MET A 180 -0.38 -3.85 -8.31
C MET A 180 0.35 -3.83 -9.65
N LYS A 181 -0.37 -3.55 -10.75
CA LYS A 181 0.16 -3.55 -12.13
C LYS A 181 1.46 -2.74 -12.29
N LEU A 182 1.60 -1.62 -11.57
CA LEU A 182 2.80 -0.76 -11.62
C LEU A 182 4.08 -1.42 -11.08
N TRP A 183 3.97 -2.48 -10.26
CA TRP A 183 5.11 -3.25 -9.76
C TRP A 183 5.65 -4.25 -10.79
N PHE A 184 4.81 -4.65 -11.75
CA PHE A 184 5.10 -5.77 -12.63
C PHE A 184 6.27 -5.51 -13.59
N PRO A 185 6.39 -4.35 -14.28
CA PRO A 185 7.50 -4.08 -15.19
C PRO A 185 8.88 -4.16 -14.52
N SER A 186 9.00 -3.62 -13.31
CA SER A 186 10.25 -3.71 -12.56
C SER A 186 10.54 -5.15 -12.09
N SER A 187 9.51 -5.87 -11.66
CA SER A 187 9.65 -7.26 -11.20
C SER A 187 10.12 -8.18 -12.33
N ILE A 188 9.55 -8.08 -13.53
CA ILE A 188 9.95 -8.91 -14.67
C ILE A 188 11.40 -8.64 -15.10
N LEU A 189 11.81 -7.37 -15.16
CA LEU A 189 13.19 -7.00 -15.52
C LEU A 189 14.19 -7.51 -14.47
N PHE A 190 13.85 -7.41 -13.19
CA PHE A 190 14.70 -7.88 -12.11
C PHE A 190 14.85 -9.41 -12.11
N VAL A 191 13.76 -10.15 -12.29
CA VAL A 191 13.79 -11.61 -12.43
C VAL A 191 14.58 -12.01 -13.67
N ALA A 192 14.34 -11.36 -14.82
CA ALA A 192 15.08 -11.62 -16.05
C ALA A 192 16.59 -11.44 -15.84
N ALA A 193 17.02 -10.40 -15.10
CA ALA A 193 18.43 -10.18 -14.76
C ALA A 193 19.01 -11.33 -13.93
N LEU A 194 18.29 -11.77 -12.89
CA LEU A 194 18.70 -12.86 -12.02
C LEU A 194 18.78 -14.20 -12.74
N LEU A 195 17.84 -14.47 -13.66
CA LEU A 195 17.83 -15.69 -14.46
C LEU A 195 18.91 -15.69 -15.53
N TYR A 196 19.16 -14.54 -16.14
CA TYR A 196 20.25 -14.35 -17.10
C TYR A 196 21.61 -14.69 -16.47
N GLN A 197 21.86 -14.21 -15.24
CA GLN A 197 23.08 -14.50 -14.47
C GLN A 197 23.28 -15.98 -14.11
N GLN A 198 22.24 -16.81 -14.22
CA GLN A 198 22.27 -18.23 -13.84
C GLN A 198 22.41 -19.17 -15.04
N ASN A 199 22.90 -18.67 -16.19
CA ASN A 199 23.12 -19.44 -17.41
C ASN A 199 21.86 -20.13 -17.95
N LYS A 200 20.76 -19.37 -18.10
CA LYS A 200 19.58 -19.71 -18.93
C LYS A 200 19.13 -21.19 -18.83
N LYS A 201 18.68 -21.63 -17.65
CA LYS A 201 18.07 -22.96 -17.50
C LYS A 201 16.69 -22.95 -18.16
N LEU A 202 16.59 -23.35 -19.43
CA LEU A 202 15.33 -23.42 -20.20
C LEU A 202 14.16 -24.04 -19.42
N PRO A 203 14.31 -25.13 -18.65
CA PRO A 203 13.19 -25.70 -17.91
C PRO A 203 12.66 -24.77 -16.81
N LEU A 204 13.51 -23.93 -16.21
CA LEU A 204 13.05 -22.93 -15.24
C LEU A 204 12.13 -21.90 -15.89
N VAL A 205 12.53 -21.40 -17.07
CA VAL A 205 11.75 -20.42 -17.84
C VAL A 205 10.42 -21.05 -18.24
N PHE A 206 10.44 -22.31 -18.69
CA PHE A 206 9.24 -23.08 -18.99
C PHE A 206 8.30 -23.15 -17.78
N PHE A 207 8.75 -23.66 -16.64
CA PHE A 207 7.91 -23.77 -15.43
C PHE A 207 7.40 -22.41 -14.95
N ALA A 208 8.21 -21.36 -15.02
CA ALA A 208 7.82 -19.99 -14.67
C ALA A 208 6.73 -19.46 -15.61
N LEU A 209 6.88 -19.66 -16.92
CA LEU A 209 5.90 -19.20 -17.90
C LEU A 209 4.58 -19.97 -17.78
N THR A 210 4.63 -21.30 -17.68
CA THR A 210 3.43 -22.13 -17.55
C THR A 210 2.65 -21.80 -16.28
N SER A 211 3.33 -21.68 -15.13
CA SER A 211 2.67 -21.30 -13.87
C SER A 211 2.19 -19.86 -13.85
N PHE A 212 2.90 -18.93 -14.50
CA PHE A 212 2.43 -17.56 -14.68
C PHE A 212 1.13 -17.54 -15.48
N VAL A 213 1.08 -18.18 -16.66
CA VAL A 213 -0.12 -18.22 -17.50
C VAL A 213 -1.29 -18.85 -16.75
N ALA A 214 -1.09 -20.01 -16.12
CA ALA A 214 -2.13 -20.69 -15.37
C ALA A 214 -2.68 -19.83 -14.22
N SER A 215 -1.81 -19.23 -13.41
CA SER A 215 -2.20 -18.38 -12.28
C SER A 215 -2.84 -17.08 -12.75
N PHE A 216 -2.28 -16.45 -13.79
CA PHE A 216 -2.81 -15.23 -14.37
C PHE A 216 -4.22 -15.46 -14.93
N SER A 217 -4.42 -16.53 -15.69
CA SER A 217 -5.72 -16.89 -16.26
C SER A 217 -6.74 -17.13 -15.16
N LEU A 218 -6.41 -17.93 -14.13
CA LEU A 218 -7.29 -18.17 -12.99
C LEU A 218 -7.73 -16.84 -12.34
N MET A 219 -6.77 -15.98 -11.99
CA MET A 219 -7.07 -14.69 -11.37
C MET A 219 -7.84 -13.76 -12.29
N TYR A 220 -7.54 -13.76 -13.59
CA TYR A 220 -8.27 -12.99 -14.58
C TYR A 220 -9.74 -13.42 -14.63
N PHE A 221 -10.01 -14.73 -14.67
CA PHE A 221 -11.39 -15.23 -14.63
C PHE A 221 -12.10 -14.86 -13.33
N LEU A 222 -11.43 -15.00 -12.17
CA LEU A 222 -11.97 -14.56 -10.88
C LEU A 222 -12.27 -13.05 -10.84
N SER A 223 -11.54 -12.24 -11.62
CA SER A 223 -11.75 -10.78 -11.68
C SER A 223 -12.94 -10.37 -12.55
N LEU A 224 -13.47 -11.25 -13.41
CA LEU A 224 -14.56 -10.91 -14.33
C LEU A 224 -15.87 -10.60 -13.59
N ASP A 225 -16.08 -11.26 -12.46
CA ASP A 225 -17.27 -11.08 -11.60
C ASP A 225 -17.20 -9.79 -10.76
N TYR A 226 -16.05 -9.11 -10.73
CA TYR A 226 -15.90 -7.87 -9.99
C TYR A 226 -16.32 -6.66 -10.83
N PRO A 227 -17.05 -5.70 -10.21
CA PRO A 227 -17.36 -4.43 -10.85
C PRO A 227 -16.08 -3.64 -11.10
N ASP A 228 -16.01 -2.96 -12.24
CA ASP A 228 -14.88 -2.10 -12.62
C ASP A 228 -15.17 -0.63 -12.23
N TYR A 229 -15.61 -0.43 -10.99
CA TYR A 229 -16.01 0.89 -10.48
C TYR A 229 -14.83 1.87 -10.44
N TRP A 230 -13.67 1.41 -9.96
CA TRP A 230 -12.46 2.22 -9.86
C TRP A 230 -11.38 1.66 -10.79
N ASN A 231 -11.32 2.17 -12.01
CA ASN A 231 -10.29 1.86 -12.99
C ASN A 231 -9.66 3.17 -13.52
N PRO A 232 -8.88 3.88 -12.69
CA PRO A 232 -8.27 5.12 -13.12
C PRO A 232 -7.39 4.82 -14.33
N ARG A 233 -7.57 5.59 -15.41
CA ARG A 233 -6.66 5.57 -16.55
C ARG A 233 -5.34 6.22 -16.15
N VAL A 234 -4.59 5.57 -15.27
CA VAL A 234 -3.35 6.12 -14.70
C VAL A 234 -2.29 6.28 -15.78
N ILE A 235 -2.34 5.50 -16.86
CA ILE A 235 -1.38 5.57 -17.96
C ILE A 235 -2.02 6.23 -19.17
N ASP A 236 -1.48 7.38 -19.56
CA ASP A 236 -1.74 8.11 -20.78
C ASP A 236 -0.40 8.56 -21.39
N ILE A 237 0.02 7.84 -22.43
CA ILE A 237 1.29 8.10 -23.11
C ILE A 237 1.31 9.47 -23.79
N SER A 238 0.16 10.06 -24.14
CA SER A 238 0.12 11.35 -24.82
C SER A 238 0.62 12.51 -23.93
N LEU A 239 0.59 12.33 -22.61
CA LEU A 239 1.00 13.34 -21.62
C LEU A 239 2.51 13.34 -21.31
N TRP A 240 3.31 12.53 -21.99
CA TRP A 240 4.74 12.38 -21.66
C TRP A 240 5.54 13.69 -21.71
N GLN A 241 5.22 14.57 -22.66
CA GLN A 241 5.90 15.86 -22.79
C GLN A 241 5.51 16.82 -21.67
N SER A 242 4.22 16.94 -21.38
CA SER A 242 3.70 17.85 -20.33
C SER A 242 4.13 17.39 -18.94
N ASN A 243 4.18 16.08 -18.71
CA ASN A 243 4.61 15.51 -17.44
C ASN A 243 6.13 15.51 -17.23
N LEU A 244 6.94 15.67 -18.27
CA LEU A 244 8.41 15.64 -18.12
C LEU A 244 8.89 16.73 -17.14
N GLY A 245 8.28 17.91 -17.19
CA GLY A 245 8.56 19.01 -16.24
C GLY A 245 8.05 18.73 -14.82
N LEU A 246 7.01 17.91 -14.66
CA LEU A 246 6.41 17.55 -13.37
C LEU A 246 7.05 16.31 -12.74
N ALA A 247 7.81 15.52 -13.50
CA ALA A 247 8.38 14.26 -13.00
C ALA A 247 9.28 14.50 -11.77
N LEU A 248 10.07 15.58 -11.77
CA LEU A 248 10.96 15.88 -10.66
C LEU A 248 10.19 16.27 -9.38
N SER A 249 9.15 17.10 -9.50
CA SER A 249 8.32 17.48 -8.35
C SER A 249 7.56 16.27 -7.82
N ARG A 250 6.96 15.44 -8.69
CA ARG A 250 6.27 14.21 -8.28
C ARG A 250 7.18 13.22 -7.56
N VAL A 251 8.44 13.08 -7.99
CA VAL A 251 9.44 12.30 -7.26
C VAL A 251 9.69 12.91 -5.89
N GLN A 252 9.87 14.23 -5.81
CA GLN A 252 10.06 14.92 -4.55
C GLN A 252 8.88 14.70 -3.59
N ASP A 253 7.66 14.96 -4.03
CA ASP A 253 6.42 14.81 -3.24
C ASP A 253 6.29 13.38 -2.69
N PHE A 254 6.63 12.39 -3.50
CA PHE A 254 6.62 10.99 -3.07
C PHE A 254 7.63 10.70 -1.97
N PHE A 255 8.87 11.12 -2.12
CA PHE A 255 9.89 10.76 -1.14
C PHE A 255 9.84 11.60 0.15
N GLU A 256 9.21 12.77 0.11
CA GLU A 256 8.84 13.50 1.33
C GLU A 256 7.91 12.67 2.23
N GLY A 257 7.10 11.79 1.64
CA GLY A 257 6.33 10.76 2.35
C GLY A 257 5.15 11.28 3.18
N ASN A 258 4.92 12.58 3.20
CA ASN A 258 3.84 13.22 3.92
C ASN A 258 2.71 13.60 2.96
N TYR A 259 2.00 12.58 2.48
CA TYR A 259 0.85 12.76 1.62
C TYR A 259 -0.30 11.83 2.03
N PHE A 260 -1.53 12.27 1.76
CA PHE A 260 -2.72 11.46 1.92
C PHE A 260 -3.55 11.47 0.65
N LEU A 261 -3.74 10.29 0.05
CA LEU A 261 -4.39 10.07 -1.25
C LEU A 261 -3.73 10.83 -2.42
N GLY A 262 -3.74 12.16 -2.42
CA GLY A 262 -3.01 13.03 -3.33
C GLY A 262 -2.58 14.34 -2.67
N ASP A 263 -3.08 14.64 -1.47
CA ASP A 263 -2.82 15.88 -0.75
C ASP A 263 -1.43 15.82 -0.13
N ILE A 264 -0.59 16.77 -0.54
CA ILE A 264 0.77 16.92 -0.02
C ILE A 264 0.70 17.80 1.21
N HIS A 265 1.29 17.34 2.31
CA HIS A 265 1.34 18.07 3.56
C HIS A 265 2.77 18.54 3.83
N PRO A 266 2.95 19.76 4.39
CA PRO A 266 4.28 20.28 4.68
C PRO A 266 5.03 19.38 5.66
N VAL A 267 6.27 19.03 5.31
CA VAL A 267 7.16 18.23 6.16
C VAL A 267 8.00 19.11 7.09
N LYS A 268 8.31 18.59 8.26
CA LYS A 268 9.23 19.21 9.22
C LYS A 268 10.70 18.80 8.91
N ASN A 269 11.65 19.44 9.59
CA ASN A 269 13.08 19.40 9.25
C ASN A 269 13.71 17.99 9.16
N TRP A 270 13.42 17.06 10.07
CA TRP A 270 14.03 15.72 10.08
C TRP A 270 13.53 14.84 8.94
N THR A 271 12.26 14.93 8.59
CA THR A 271 11.71 14.25 7.42
C THR A 271 12.37 14.78 6.15
N LEU A 272 12.53 16.10 6.03
CA LEU A 272 13.26 16.73 4.91
C LEU A 272 14.71 16.27 4.84
N ILE A 273 15.44 16.24 5.97
CA ILE A 273 16.83 15.75 6.03
C ILE A 273 16.91 14.28 5.59
N SER A 274 15.96 13.45 6.06
CA SER A 274 15.89 12.03 5.67
C SER A 274 15.73 11.88 4.17
N TRP A 275 14.84 12.67 3.57
CA TRP A 275 14.66 12.72 2.12
C TRP A 275 15.94 13.12 1.39
N GLN A 276 16.58 14.24 1.78
CA GLN A 276 17.81 14.69 1.11
C GLN A 276 18.91 13.62 1.17
N LEU A 277 18.99 12.86 2.26
CA LEU A 277 19.90 11.74 2.38
C LEU A 277 19.54 10.59 1.44
N ILE A 278 18.26 10.20 1.31
CA ILE A 278 17.81 9.17 0.36
C ILE A 278 18.16 9.59 -1.07
N LYS A 279 17.85 10.83 -1.44
CA LYS A 279 18.18 11.41 -2.74
C LYS A 279 19.69 11.37 -3.00
N GLY A 280 20.51 11.78 -2.02
CA GLY A 280 21.96 11.73 -2.11
C GLY A 280 22.48 10.30 -2.31
N LEU A 281 22.00 9.34 -1.52
CA LEU A 281 22.34 7.93 -1.64
C LEU A 281 21.99 7.36 -3.02
N PHE A 282 20.83 7.75 -3.55
CA PHE A 282 20.39 7.36 -4.89
C PHE A 282 21.29 7.95 -5.98
N MET A 283 21.56 9.26 -5.94
CA MET A 283 22.45 9.94 -6.90
C MET A 283 23.87 9.35 -6.88
N CYS A 284 24.41 9.10 -5.68
CA CYS A 284 25.70 8.44 -5.54
C CYS A 284 25.67 7.03 -6.18
N SER A 285 24.60 6.27 -5.99
CA SER A 285 24.48 4.93 -6.57
C SER A 285 24.37 4.97 -8.10
N MET A 286 23.70 6.00 -8.67
CA MET A 286 23.71 6.27 -10.12
C MET A 286 25.09 6.58 -10.66
N ILE A 287 25.81 7.49 -10.03
CA ILE A 287 27.17 7.83 -10.43
C ILE A 287 28.06 6.58 -10.38
N LEU A 288 27.98 5.82 -9.27
CA LEU A 288 28.75 4.58 -9.11
C LEU A 288 28.40 3.54 -10.17
N ALA A 289 27.13 3.39 -10.52
CA ALA A 289 26.74 2.48 -11.59
C ALA A 289 27.30 2.90 -12.94
N VAL A 290 27.29 4.20 -13.28
CA VAL A 290 27.90 4.72 -14.51
C VAL A 290 29.41 4.52 -14.52
N LEU A 291 30.10 4.72 -13.39
CA LEU A 291 31.54 4.49 -13.29
C LEU A 291 31.87 3.00 -13.43
N GLN A 292 31.13 2.13 -12.74
CA GLN A 292 31.31 0.67 -12.82
C GLN A 292 30.93 0.09 -14.18
N TRP A 293 30.04 0.76 -14.92
CA TRP A 293 29.64 0.35 -16.27
C TRP A 293 30.84 0.21 -17.21
N LYS A 294 31.83 1.09 -17.06
CA LYS A 294 33.06 1.08 -17.89
C LYS A 294 33.98 -0.11 -17.57
N GLU A 295 33.89 -0.67 -16.37
CA GLU A 295 34.88 -1.62 -15.84
C GLU A 295 34.45 -3.10 -15.94
N ARG A 296 33.22 -3.43 -16.37
CA ARG A 296 32.67 -4.80 -16.21
C ARG A 296 32.05 -5.43 -17.47
N THR A 297 32.04 -6.77 -17.46
CA THR A 297 31.62 -7.65 -18.56
C THR A 297 30.12 -8.00 -18.58
N ASP A 298 29.40 -7.98 -17.46
CA ASP A 298 27.95 -8.30 -17.43
C ASP A 298 27.08 -7.03 -17.52
N LYS A 299 27.11 -6.40 -18.69
CA LYS A 299 26.37 -5.17 -19.02
C LYS A 299 24.86 -5.40 -19.10
N VAL A 300 24.43 -6.61 -19.46
CA VAL A 300 23.01 -6.97 -19.62
C VAL A 300 22.30 -6.98 -18.27
N ALA A 301 22.87 -7.62 -17.24
CA ALA A 301 22.27 -7.59 -15.91
C ALA A 301 22.19 -6.16 -15.35
N GLN A 302 23.20 -5.33 -15.62
CA GLN A 302 23.18 -3.91 -15.20
C GLN A 302 22.08 -3.12 -15.89
N PHE A 303 21.88 -3.32 -17.19
CA PHE A 303 20.80 -2.68 -17.94
C PHE A 303 19.43 -3.09 -17.40
N LEU A 304 19.25 -4.38 -17.09
CA LEU A 304 17.99 -4.87 -16.53
C LEU A 304 17.74 -4.35 -15.11
N PHE A 305 18.78 -4.21 -14.28
CA PHE A 305 18.63 -3.56 -12.97
C PHE A 305 18.31 -2.07 -13.09
N LEU A 306 18.97 -1.37 -14.01
CA LEU A 306 18.70 0.05 -14.27
C LEU A 306 17.28 0.22 -14.82
N GLY A 307 16.85 -0.63 -15.75
CA GLY A 307 15.50 -0.67 -16.26
C GLY A 307 14.47 -0.95 -15.15
N ALA A 308 14.76 -1.88 -14.23
CA ALA A 308 13.88 -2.15 -13.09
C ALA A 308 13.78 -0.95 -12.13
N ALA A 309 14.86 -0.21 -11.95
CA ALA A 309 14.93 1.00 -11.13
C ALA A 309 14.21 2.20 -11.79
N LEU A 310 14.30 2.33 -13.13
CA LEU A 310 13.73 3.44 -13.87
C LEU A 310 12.28 3.19 -14.31
N ALA A 311 11.82 1.94 -14.39
CA ALA A 311 10.46 1.63 -14.82
C ALA A 311 9.35 2.32 -13.98
N PRO A 312 9.45 2.41 -12.64
CA PRO A 312 8.46 3.15 -11.84
C PRO A 312 8.53 4.66 -12.09
N LEU A 313 9.69 5.19 -12.50
CA LEU A 313 9.84 6.59 -12.88
C LEU A 313 9.31 6.86 -14.29
N GLY A 314 9.42 5.89 -15.19
CA GLY A 314 8.78 5.92 -16.51
C GLY A 314 7.25 6.01 -16.43
N VAL A 315 6.66 5.53 -15.33
CA VAL A 315 5.22 5.70 -15.06
C VAL A 315 4.87 7.18 -14.87
N LEU A 316 5.76 8.00 -14.28
CA LEU A 316 5.48 9.42 -13.98
C LEU A 316 5.27 10.30 -15.21
N ILE A 317 5.99 9.98 -16.28
CA ILE A 317 5.88 10.73 -17.53
C ILE A 317 4.58 10.36 -18.25
N ILE A 318 4.11 9.13 -18.10
CA ILE A 318 2.85 8.70 -18.71
C ILE A 318 1.67 8.78 -17.74
N THR A 319 1.78 9.43 -16.57
CA THR A 319 0.64 9.52 -15.62
C THR A 319 -0.19 10.78 -15.76
N ASN A 320 -1.50 10.63 -15.85
CA ASN A 320 -2.44 11.76 -15.92
C ASN A 320 -2.59 12.52 -14.58
N GLU A 321 -3.55 13.44 -14.54
CA GLU A 321 -3.86 14.28 -13.37
C GLU A 321 -4.25 13.49 -12.11
N PHE A 322 -4.71 12.25 -12.25
CA PHE A 322 -5.03 11.37 -11.11
C PHE A 322 -3.79 10.71 -10.49
N PHE A 323 -2.59 11.19 -10.83
CA PHE A 323 -1.35 10.75 -10.22
C PHE A 323 -1.38 11.00 -8.70
N SER A 324 -1.25 9.92 -7.95
CA SER A 324 -0.98 9.96 -6.52
C SER A 324 0.48 9.59 -6.27
N PRO A 325 1.19 10.27 -5.36
CA PRO A 325 2.55 9.90 -4.99
C PRO A 325 2.68 8.42 -4.61
N ARG A 326 1.65 7.80 -4.03
CA ARG A 326 1.66 6.36 -3.66
C ARG A 326 1.95 5.41 -4.82
N TYR A 327 1.68 5.82 -6.06
CA TYR A 327 1.98 4.99 -7.23
C TYR A 327 3.48 4.79 -7.46
N LEU A 328 4.33 5.58 -6.80
CA LEU A 328 5.78 5.42 -6.76
C LEU A 328 6.29 4.51 -5.64
N LEU A 329 5.43 3.90 -4.82
CA LEU A 329 5.85 2.91 -3.80
C LEU A 329 6.80 1.80 -4.31
N PRO A 330 6.69 1.26 -5.55
CA PRO A 330 7.69 0.34 -6.06
C PRO A 330 9.07 0.98 -6.27
N ALA A 331 9.17 2.28 -6.55
CA ALA A 331 10.45 2.96 -6.81
C ALA A 331 11.48 2.73 -5.70
N PRO A 332 11.26 3.12 -4.42
CA PRO A 332 12.26 2.93 -3.37
C PRO A 332 12.61 1.47 -3.22
N PHE A 333 11.66 0.54 -3.34
CA PHE A 333 11.95 -0.89 -3.29
C PHE A 333 13.03 -1.28 -4.31
N PHE A 334 12.79 -1.07 -5.61
CA PHE A 334 13.76 -1.45 -6.65
C PHE A 334 15.06 -0.65 -6.60
N LEU A 335 14.99 0.64 -6.27
CA LEU A 335 16.16 1.50 -6.13
C LEU A 335 17.06 1.03 -4.97
N PHE A 336 16.50 0.75 -3.79
CA PHE A 336 17.27 0.24 -2.65
C PHE A 336 17.98 -1.08 -2.98
N PHE A 337 17.32 -2.00 -3.69
CA PHE A 337 17.96 -3.26 -4.09
C PHE A 337 19.10 -3.06 -5.07
N TRP A 338 18.91 -2.18 -6.03
CA TRP A 338 19.99 -1.87 -6.95
C TRP A 338 21.17 -1.21 -6.23
N CYS A 339 20.93 -0.20 -5.38
CA CYS A 339 21.97 0.43 -4.57
C CYS A 339 22.72 -0.59 -3.70
N ALA A 340 21.98 -1.50 -3.05
CA ALA A 340 22.52 -2.59 -2.24
C ALA A 340 23.51 -3.48 -3.03
N LEU A 341 23.13 -3.87 -4.24
CA LEU A 341 23.98 -4.70 -5.10
C LEU A 341 25.23 -3.96 -5.61
N GLN A 342 25.12 -2.64 -5.83
CA GLN A 342 26.29 -1.82 -6.22
C GLN A 342 27.24 -1.57 -5.06
N TRP A 343 26.74 -1.26 -3.86
CA TRP A 343 27.58 -0.93 -2.71
C TRP A 343 28.46 -2.08 -2.23
N ASN A 344 27.98 -3.33 -2.33
CA ASN A 344 28.77 -4.50 -1.98
C ASN A 344 30.06 -4.66 -2.81
N ARG A 345 30.13 -3.99 -3.96
CA ARG A 345 31.29 -4.03 -4.85
C ARG A 345 32.36 -3.02 -4.48
N LEU A 346 32.07 -2.07 -3.60
CA LEU A 346 33.02 -1.05 -3.19
C LEU A 346 33.98 -1.59 -2.14
N ARG A 347 35.27 -1.27 -2.29
CA ARG A 347 36.33 -1.63 -1.32
C ARG A 347 36.15 -0.95 0.05
N TYR A 348 35.37 0.13 0.12
CA TYR A 348 35.17 0.97 1.32
C TYR A 348 34.02 0.52 2.23
N THR A 349 33.97 -0.78 2.54
CA THR A 349 32.88 -1.39 3.33
C THR A 349 32.72 -0.77 4.74
N GLY A 350 33.80 -0.29 5.35
CA GLY A 350 33.77 0.36 6.68
C GLY A 350 33.02 1.70 6.68
N LEU A 351 33.37 2.62 5.78
CA LEU A 351 32.73 3.94 5.68
C LEU A 351 31.24 3.83 5.33
N LEU A 352 30.91 2.98 4.35
CA LEU A 352 29.53 2.74 3.94
C LEU A 352 28.68 2.17 5.08
N ARG A 353 29.27 1.35 5.96
CA ARG A 353 28.59 0.85 7.15
C ARG A 353 28.26 1.98 8.12
N THR A 354 29.21 2.88 8.38
CA THR A 354 28.99 4.04 9.25
C THR A 354 27.91 4.95 8.66
N ILE A 355 27.94 5.21 7.36
CA ILE A 355 26.92 6.00 6.65
C ILE A 355 25.54 5.32 6.77
N GLY A 356 25.46 4.01 6.53
CA GLY A 356 24.19 3.27 6.62
C GLY A 356 23.58 3.28 8.03
N ILE A 357 24.41 3.18 9.07
CA ILE A 357 23.96 3.27 10.47
C ILE A 357 23.46 4.70 10.75
N ALA A 358 24.24 5.73 10.40
CA ALA A 358 23.83 7.13 10.58
C ALA A 358 22.53 7.43 9.82
N ALA A 359 22.39 6.94 8.59
CA ALA A 359 21.19 7.07 7.79
C ALA A 359 19.97 6.41 8.44
N SER A 360 20.16 5.24 9.08
CA SER A 360 19.07 4.55 9.80
C SER A 360 18.54 5.38 10.98
N PHE A 361 19.42 6.05 11.72
CA PHE A 361 19.01 6.96 12.80
C PHE A 361 18.27 8.20 12.26
N ILE A 362 18.77 8.79 11.18
CA ILE A 362 18.12 9.93 10.51
C ILE A 362 16.73 9.52 10.03
N PHE A 363 16.60 8.35 9.39
CA PHE A 363 15.32 7.85 8.89
C PHE A 363 14.35 7.54 10.02
N LEU A 364 14.82 6.99 11.14
CA LEU A 364 14.00 6.80 12.33
C LEU A 364 13.50 8.14 12.88
N ALA A 365 14.36 9.16 12.95
CA ALA A 365 13.97 10.50 13.39
C ALA A 365 12.97 11.16 12.44
N GLY A 366 13.19 11.07 11.12
CA GLY A 366 12.26 11.57 10.10
C GLY A 366 10.91 10.86 10.13
N SER A 367 10.93 9.54 10.33
CA SER A 367 9.73 8.72 10.51
C SER A 367 8.96 9.04 11.78
N TRP A 368 9.68 9.21 12.90
CA TRP A 368 9.08 9.64 14.15
C TRP A 368 8.42 11.01 14.00
N GLN A 369 9.07 11.94 13.31
CA GLN A 369 8.52 13.28 13.09
C GLN A 369 7.26 13.27 12.23
N LEU A 370 7.12 12.34 11.28
CA LEU A 370 5.86 12.15 10.55
C LEU A 370 4.69 11.84 11.50
N THR A 371 4.92 11.10 12.60
CA THR A 371 3.87 10.82 13.59
C THR A 371 3.41 12.04 14.38
N GLN A 372 4.14 13.16 14.29
CA GLN A 372 3.91 14.40 15.03
C GLN A 372 3.34 15.51 14.13
N THR A 373 2.83 15.17 12.95
CA THR A 373 2.16 16.14 12.08
C THR A 373 0.70 16.31 12.51
N ASP A 374 0.19 17.54 12.41
CA ASP A 374 -1.19 17.89 12.78
C ASP A 374 -2.22 17.05 12.04
N TYR A 375 -1.83 16.53 10.88
CA TYR A 375 -2.59 15.57 10.10
C TYR A 375 -3.05 14.37 10.95
N PHE A 376 -2.20 13.80 11.80
CA PHE A 376 -2.61 12.66 12.64
C PHE A 376 -3.56 13.08 13.76
N GLN A 377 -3.33 14.24 14.37
CA GLN A 377 -4.12 14.70 15.51
C GLN A 377 -5.58 15.00 15.13
N LYS A 378 -5.82 15.63 13.98
CA LYS A 378 -7.18 15.94 13.51
C LYS A 378 -8.04 14.67 13.33
N ARG A 379 -7.42 13.57 12.91
CA ARG A 379 -8.14 12.33 12.62
C ARG A 379 -8.61 11.58 13.86
N VAL A 380 -7.99 11.81 15.02
CA VAL A 380 -8.41 11.16 16.28
C VAL A 380 -9.83 11.55 16.64
N GLN A 381 -10.10 12.86 16.56
CA GLN A 381 -11.42 13.38 16.85
C GLN A 381 -12.42 12.83 15.83
N GLU A 382 -12.06 12.83 14.54
CA GLU A 382 -12.91 12.24 13.49
C GLU A 382 -13.24 10.76 13.76
N ARG A 383 -12.29 9.98 14.29
CA ARG A 383 -12.53 8.58 14.68
C ARG A 383 -13.52 8.47 15.83
N ILE A 384 -13.31 9.24 16.90
CA ILE A 384 -14.20 9.24 18.06
C ILE A 384 -15.61 9.64 17.63
N ASP A 385 -15.71 10.69 16.81
CA ASP A 385 -16.96 11.19 16.28
C ASP A 385 -17.66 10.13 15.42
N LYS A 386 -16.94 9.41 14.56
CA LYS A 386 -17.52 8.34 13.71
C LYS A 386 -18.00 7.13 14.52
N ILE A 387 -17.26 6.72 15.54
CA ILE A 387 -17.70 5.64 16.46
C ILE A 387 -18.96 6.09 17.20
N ALA A 388 -18.94 7.28 17.81
CA ALA A 388 -20.08 7.82 18.54
C ALA A 388 -21.31 8.01 17.64
N LEU A 389 -21.11 8.52 16.43
CA LEU A 389 -22.16 8.72 15.43
C LEU A 389 -22.75 7.39 14.97
N SER A 390 -21.93 6.39 14.66
CA SER A 390 -22.42 5.06 14.25
C SER A 390 -23.27 4.42 15.35
N LYS A 391 -22.84 4.53 16.62
CA LYS A 391 -23.62 4.05 17.76
C LYS A 391 -24.92 4.82 17.92
N LYS A 392 -24.89 6.15 17.85
CA LYS A 392 -26.10 6.97 17.99
C LYS A 392 -27.13 6.68 16.89
N LEU A 393 -26.68 6.50 15.65
CA LEU A 393 -27.58 6.15 14.55
C LEU A 393 -28.30 4.83 14.81
N LEU A 394 -27.59 3.82 15.30
CA LEU A 394 -28.18 2.54 15.70
C LEU A 394 -29.14 2.70 16.90
N ASP A 395 -28.74 3.46 17.92
CA ASP A 395 -29.56 3.73 19.11
C ASP A 395 -30.86 4.47 18.74
N ASP A 396 -30.81 5.36 17.73
CA ASP A 396 -31.96 6.07 17.18
C ASP A 396 -32.81 5.20 16.22
N GLY A 397 -32.45 3.93 16.03
CA GLY A 397 -33.19 2.95 15.22
C GLY A 397 -32.91 3.01 13.71
N TYR A 398 -31.88 3.75 13.28
CA TYR A 398 -31.47 3.78 11.89
C TYR A 398 -30.62 2.55 11.53
N THR A 399 -30.90 1.98 10.37
CA THR A 399 -30.14 0.85 9.79
C THR A 399 -29.50 1.19 8.45
N HIS A 400 -29.92 2.28 7.82
CA HIS A 400 -29.49 2.71 6.49
C HIS A 400 -29.14 4.19 6.51
N VAL A 401 -28.05 4.60 5.87
CA VAL A 401 -27.56 5.98 5.90
C VAL A 401 -26.99 6.40 4.55
N LEU A 402 -27.30 7.62 4.11
CA LEU A 402 -26.67 8.25 2.96
C LEU A 402 -25.53 9.16 3.43
N CYS A 403 -24.37 9.08 2.80
CA CYS A 403 -23.20 9.89 3.14
C CYS A 403 -22.69 10.66 1.92
N ASN A 404 -22.54 11.98 2.04
CA ASN A 404 -21.97 12.80 0.96
C ASN A 404 -20.45 12.68 0.80
N THR A 405 -19.77 12.09 1.79
CA THR A 405 -18.32 11.90 1.79
C THR A 405 -18.00 10.43 1.52
N PRO A 406 -17.33 10.10 0.40
CA PRO A 406 -17.08 8.71 0.00
C PRO A 406 -16.31 7.88 1.04
N GLU A 407 -15.43 8.49 1.84
CA GLU A 407 -14.69 7.74 2.86
C GLU A 407 -15.53 7.42 4.11
N THR A 408 -16.47 8.31 4.45
CA THR A 408 -17.20 8.25 5.72
C THR A 408 -18.13 7.04 5.78
N HIS A 409 -18.79 6.68 4.68
CA HIS A 409 -19.68 5.51 4.68
C HIS A 409 -18.92 4.22 5.01
N TRP A 410 -17.70 4.02 4.51
CA TRP A 410 -16.91 2.81 4.78
C TRP A 410 -16.53 2.74 6.25
N GLN A 411 -16.16 3.87 6.83
CA GLN A 411 -15.82 3.97 8.25
C GLN A 411 -17.04 3.70 9.13
N LEU A 412 -18.22 4.26 8.81
CA LEU A 412 -19.44 4.00 9.58
C LEU A 412 -19.87 2.53 9.50
N MET A 413 -19.81 1.92 8.30
CA MET A 413 -20.09 0.49 8.14
C MET A 413 -19.09 -0.36 8.94
N TYR A 414 -17.80 -0.05 8.90
CA TYR A 414 -16.79 -0.77 9.67
C TYR A 414 -17.01 -0.63 11.19
N TYR A 415 -17.17 0.60 11.70
CA TYR A 415 -17.32 0.84 13.14
C TYR A 415 -18.65 0.30 13.71
N SER A 416 -19.70 0.25 12.89
CA SER A 416 -20.96 -0.44 13.22
C SER A 416 -20.91 -1.94 13.00
N LYS A 417 -19.77 -2.50 12.57
CA LYS A 417 -19.58 -3.93 12.28
C LYS A 417 -20.57 -4.46 11.23
N GLY A 418 -20.88 -3.65 10.24
CA GLY A 418 -21.85 -3.95 9.18
C GLY A 418 -23.32 -3.81 9.58
N GLN A 419 -23.63 -3.36 10.81
CA GLN A 419 -25.02 -3.17 11.25
C GLN A 419 -25.68 -1.94 10.61
N LEU A 420 -24.89 -0.90 10.33
CA LEU A 420 -25.34 0.18 9.45
C LEU A 420 -24.95 -0.17 8.03
N VAL A 421 -25.91 -0.07 7.12
CA VAL A 421 -25.65 -0.10 5.68
C VAL A 421 -25.59 1.32 5.18
N CYS A 422 -24.42 1.74 4.71
CA CYS A 422 -24.21 3.10 4.25
C CYS A 422 -23.93 3.13 2.75
N SER A 423 -24.35 4.20 2.09
CA SER A 423 -24.05 4.44 0.69
C SER A 423 -23.48 5.84 0.50
N GLY A 424 -22.54 5.98 -0.45
CA GLY A 424 -22.26 7.28 -1.03
C GLY A 424 -23.50 7.86 -1.71
N ILE A 425 -23.45 9.15 -2.03
CA ILE A 425 -24.49 9.85 -2.81
C ILE A 425 -24.48 9.45 -4.29
N TYR A 426 -23.41 8.83 -4.75
CA TYR A 426 -23.28 8.37 -6.12
C TYR A 426 -24.11 7.09 -6.35
N PRO A 427 -24.73 6.93 -7.54
CA PRO A 427 -25.58 5.77 -7.85
C PRO A 427 -24.80 4.46 -7.95
N HIS A 428 -23.49 4.54 -8.07
CA HIS A 428 -22.57 3.43 -8.13
C HIS A 428 -21.54 3.57 -7.02
N ASP A 429 -21.16 2.44 -6.45
CA ASP A 429 -20.13 2.35 -5.42
C ASP A 429 -19.28 1.10 -5.64
N ARG A 430 -18.22 0.96 -4.85
CA ARG A 430 -17.29 -0.17 -4.90
C ARG A 430 -17.99 -1.51 -4.65
N PHE A 431 -19.01 -1.53 -3.80
CA PHE A 431 -19.80 -2.72 -3.52
C PHE A 431 -21.29 -2.43 -3.70
N GLN A 432 -21.84 -2.86 -4.83
CA GLN A 432 -23.18 -2.42 -5.27
C GLN A 432 -24.34 -2.93 -4.38
N ALA A 433 -24.10 -3.91 -3.50
CA ALA A 433 -25.14 -4.35 -2.58
C ALA A 433 -25.55 -3.22 -1.60
N PHE A 434 -24.61 -2.36 -1.18
CA PHE A 434 -24.92 -1.32 -0.19
C PHE A 434 -25.77 -0.17 -0.75
N PRO A 435 -25.45 0.46 -1.89
CA PRO A 435 -26.32 1.48 -2.48
C PRO A 435 -27.71 0.94 -2.83
N ASN A 436 -27.80 -0.32 -3.30
CA ASN A 436 -29.07 -0.97 -3.58
C ASN A 436 -29.91 -1.14 -2.31
N ALA A 437 -29.32 -1.60 -1.21
CA ALA A 437 -30.02 -1.76 0.07
C ALA A 437 -30.48 -0.42 0.65
N VAL A 438 -29.65 0.63 0.58
CA VAL A 438 -30.04 1.98 1.03
C VAL A 438 -31.21 2.52 0.18
N ARG A 439 -31.18 2.30 -1.13
CA ARG A 439 -32.26 2.70 -2.04
C ARG A 439 -33.56 1.96 -1.76
N GLU A 440 -33.50 0.65 -1.53
CA GLU A 440 -34.67 -0.15 -1.17
C GLU A 440 -35.28 0.32 0.17
N ALA A 441 -34.44 0.62 1.16
CA ALA A 441 -34.88 1.17 2.43
C ALA A 441 -35.58 2.53 2.24
N TYR A 442 -35.00 3.43 1.45
CA TYR A 442 -35.61 4.72 1.14
C TYR A 442 -36.96 4.57 0.41
N ASN A 443 -37.01 3.75 -0.65
CA ASN A 443 -38.23 3.55 -1.44
C ASN A 443 -39.36 2.85 -0.68
N SER A 444 -39.02 2.04 0.33
CA SER A 444 -39.99 1.41 1.23
C SER A 444 -40.46 2.33 2.37
N GLY A 445 -40.05 3.60 2.38
CA GLY A 445 -40.43 4.57 3.40
C GLY A 445 -39.72 4.39 4.74
N LYS A 446 -38.67 3.57 4.81
CA LYS A 446 -37.83 3.48 6.02
C LYS A 446 -37.08 4.80 6.21
N PRO A 447 -36.82 5.21 7.45
CA PRO A 447 -36.07 6.42 7.71
C PRO A 447 -34.60 6.24 7.29
N VAL A 448 -34.15 7.02 6.31
CA VAL A 448 -32.77 7.04 5.82
C VAL A 448 -32.17 8.44 6.04
N PRO A 449 -31.42 8.66 7.12
CA PRO A 449 -30.77 9.95 7.34
C PRO A 449 -29.67 10.20 6.31
N VAL A 450 -29.39 11.49 6.11
CA VAL A 450 -28.27 11.96 5.28
C VAL A 450 -27.21 12.59 6.18
N LEU A 451 -25.96 12.20 5.97
CA LEU A 451 -24.79 12.75 6.62
C LEU A 451 -23.98 13.62 5.65
N SER A 452 -23.62 14.81 6.13
CA SER A 452 -22.79 15.75 5.40
C SER A 452 -21.53 16.19 6.13
N GLY A 453 -20.40 16.22 5.43
CA GLY A 453 -19.16 16.86 5.90
C GLY A 453 -18.96 18.34 5.55
N ASP A 454 -19.79 18.94 4.69
CA ASP A 454 -19.69 20.36 4.31
C ASP A 454 -21.06 21.04 4.52
N PRO A 455 -21.22 21.97 5.46
CA PRO A 455 -22.49 22.65 5.70
C PRO A 455 -22.89 23.55 4.52
N ARG A 456 -21.94 24.01 3.70
CA ARG A 456 -22.20 24.91 2.56
C ARG A 456 -22.91 24.20 1.42
N ALA A 457 -22.80 22.88 1.33
CA ALA A 457 -23.55 22.09 0.36
C ALA A 457 -25.07 22.04 0.67
N TRP A 458 -25.56 22.73 1.73
CA TRP A 458 -26.94 22.61 2.24
C TRP A 458 -27.59 23.96 2.55
N GLN A 459 -27.31 24.98 1.71
CA GLN A 459 -27.96 26.28 1.85
C GLN A 459 -29.49 26.12 1.89
N GLY A 460 -30.12 26.53 2.99
CA GLY A 460 -31.57 26.42 3.20
C GLY A 460 -32.04 25.23 4.05
N LEU A 461 -31.13 24.33 4.45
CA LEU A 461 -31.44 23.18 5.31
C LEU A 461 -30.89 23.30 6.74
N ASP A 462 -30.30 24.44 7.09
CA ASP A 462 -29.69 24.70 8.40
C ASP A 462 -30.60 24.35 9.58
N LYS A 463 -31.91 24.56 9.42
CA LYS A 463 -32.91 24.26 10.46
C LYS A 463 -33.12 22.76 10.72
N PHE A 464 -32.68 21.90 9.81
CA PHE A 464 -32.83 20.45 9.88
C PHE A 464 -31.51 19.72 10.18
N MET A 465 -30.39 20.47 10.26
CA MET A 465 -29.07 19.91 10.51
C MET A 465 -28.80 19.83 12.01
N GLU A 466 -28.59 18.61 12.51
CA GLU A 466 -28.03 18.38 13.85
C GLU A 466 -26.51 18.22 13.71
N PRO A 467 -25.68 19.08 14.33
CA PRO A 467 -24.23 18.96 14.25
C PRO A 467 -23.71 17.75 15.06
N TYR A 468 -22.77 17.01 14.49
CA TYR A 468 -22.08 15.88 15.10
C TYR A 468 -20.59 15.92 14.78
N GLY A 469 -19.81 16.58 15.66
CA GLY A 469 -18.39 16.78 15.42
C GLY A 469 -18.18 17.57 14.13
N SER A 470 -17.51 16.97 13.15
CA SER A 470 -17.30 17.54 11.81
C SER A 470 -18.39 17.21 10.77
N GLN A 471 -19.46 16.51 11.17
CA GLN A 471 -20.55 16.10 10.29
C GLN A 471 -21.88 16.76 10.68
N TYR A 472 -22.83 16.80 9.76
CA TYR A 472 -24.19 17.28 9.94
C TYR A 472 -25.17 16.16 9.59
N LEU A 473 -26.14 15.90 10.46
CA LEU A 473 -27.17 14.87 10.29
C LEU A 473 -28.51 15.49 9.92
N ILE A 474 -29.11 15.01 8.83
CA ILE A 474 -30.48 15.31 8.42
C ILE A 474 -31.32 14.03 8.59
N ARG A 475 -32.20 14.01 9.59
CA ARG A 475 -32.90 12.79 10.03
C ARG A 475 -33.93 12.24 9.05
N LYS A 476 -34.61 13.11 8.30
CA LYS A 476 -35.70 12.77 7.37
C LYS A 476 -35.70 13.75 6.19
N PRO A 477 -34.76 13.63 5.25
CA PRO A 477 -34.78 14.47 4.06
C PRO A 477 -36.04 14.17 3.23
N THR A 478 -36.73 15.20 2.75
CA THR A 478 -37.80 15.02 1.76
C THR A 478 -37.20 14.73 0.38
N PRO A 479 -37.95 14.12 -0.55
CA PRO A 479 -37.47 13.92 -1.92
C PRO A 479 -36.93 15.21 -2.56
N GLY A 480 -37.68 16.32 -2.44
CA GLY A 480 -37.24 17.62 -2.98
C GLY A 480 -36.00 18.18 -2.27
N GLN A 481 -35.76 17.83 -1.00
CA GLN A 481 -34.51 18.18 -0.33
C GLN A 481 -33.35 17.36 -0.91
N LEU A 482 -33.52 16.06 -1.16
CA LEU A 482 -32.50 15.24 -1.84
C LEU A 482 -32.19 15.76 -3.25
N ASP A 483 -33.22 16.10 -4.03
CA ASP A 483 -33.05 16.65 -5.38
C ASP A 483 -32.28 17.98 -5.37
N SER A 484 -32.54 18.84 -4.37
CA SER A 484 -31.85 20.14 -4.24
C SER A 484 -30.38 20.04 -3.84
N MET A 485 -29.94 18.91 -3.31
CA MET A 485 -28.57 18.68 -2.86
C MET A 485 -27.62 18.32 -4.01
N ASP A 486 -28.06 18.44 -5.26
CA ASP A 486 -27.35 17.94 -6.44
C ASP A 486 -26.93 16.47 -6.26
N PHE A 487 -27.68 15.73 -5.44
CA PHE A 487 -27.77 14.30 -5.63
C PHE A 487 -28.33 14.20 -7.04
N GLU A 488 -27.50 13.86 -8.01
CA GLU A 488 -27.98 13.21 -9.21
C GLU A 488 -28.58 11.87 -8.78
N MET A 489 -29.75 11.94 -8.11
CA MET A 489 -30.74 10.90 -8.09
C MET A 489 -31.38 10.83 -9.49
N ARG A 490 -30.55 10.60 -10.51
CA ARG A 490 -30.91 9.66 -11.58
C ARG A 490 -30.94 8.21 -11.04
N ILE A 491 -31.22 8.07 -9.75
CA ILE A 491 -31.57 6.86 -9.02
C ILE A 491 -33.08 6.55 -9.21
N LEU A 492 -33.86 7.52 -9.70
CA LEU A 492 -35.31 7.44 -9.88
C LEU A 492 -35.78 7.27 -11.34
N TYR A 493 -34.86 7.10 -12.31
CA TYR A 493 -35.19 6.78 -13.71
C TYR A 493 -34.47 5.54 -14.20
#